data_AF-Q25220-F1
#
_entry.id   AF-Q25220-F1
#
_cell.length_a   1.000
_cell.length_b   1.000
_cell.length_c   1.000
_cell.angle_alpha   90.00
_cell.angle_beta   90.00
_cell.angle_gamma   90.00
#
_symmetry.space_group_name_H-M   'P 1'
#
loop_
_entity.id
_entity.type
_entity.pdbx_description
1 polymer ?
#
loop_
_entity_poly.entity_id
_entity_poly.type
_entity_poly.pdbx_seq_one_letter_code
_entity_poly.pdbx_strand_id
1 'polypeptide(L)'
;GENNLACTLKIDTDLSKTTKIYPLPHMYVIKDLVPDLSLFFEQYRSIQPWLQKNEKLTLGEKQMFQSADERARIDGLYECILCACCSSSCPSYWWNADKYLGPAVLMQAYRWIVDSRDDYARERLARIHDAYSAFK
;
A
#
# COMPACT_ATOMS: atom_id res chain seq x y z
N GLY A 1 -4.90 20.66 6.03
CA GLY A 1 -3.58 20.04 6.32
C GLY A 1 -3.30 19.02 5.25
N GLU A 2 -2.08 18.50 5.22
CA GLU A 2 -1.65 17.50 4.23
C GLU A 2 -0.97 16.33 4.95
N ASN A 3 -1.19 15.11 4.46
CA ASN A 3 -0.56 13.93 5.00
C ASN A 3 0.91 13.89 4.54
N ASN A 4 1.84 13.87 5.49
CA ASN A 4 3.27 13.91 5.23
C ASN A 4 4.05 13.16 6.30
N LEU A 5 5.32 12.85 5.98
CA LEU A 5 6.27 12.34 6.95
C LEU A 5 6.89 13.50 7.72
N ALA A 6 6.59 13.60 9.02
CA ALA A 6 7.08 14.71 9.85
C ALA A 6 8.61 14.82 9.85
N CYS A 7 9.33 13.71 9.77
CA CYS A 7 10.79 13.68 9.79
C CYS A 7 11.47 14.26 8.54
N THR A 8 10.73 14.43 7.43
CA THR A 8 11.24 15.01 6.18
C THR A 8 10.54 16.32 5.81
N LEU A 9 9.49 16.71 6.55
CA LEU A 9 8.76 17.94 6.32
C LEU A 9 9.48 19.12 6.98
N LYS A 10 9.77 20.16 6.20
CA LYS A 10 10.40 21.37 6.73
C LYS A 10 9.43 22.16 7.60
N ILE A 11 9.94 22.72 8.69
CA ILE A 11 9.21 23.67 9.52
C ILE A 11 8.98 24.95 8.71
N ASP A 12 7.75 25.47 8.72
CA ASP A 12 7.46 26.79 8.16
C ASP A 12 8.12 27.86 9.03
N THR A 13 9.03 28.64 8.43
CA THR A 13 9.78 29.70 9.10
C THR A 13 8.99 31.00 9.26
N ASP A 14 7.79 31.09 8.68
CA ASP A 14 6.89 32.22 8.85
C ASP A 14 6.27 32.23 10.27
N LEU A 15 6.86 33.05 11.15
CA LEU A 15 6.43 33.17 12.55
C LEU A 15 5.02 33.78 12.72
N SER A 16 4.42 34.33 11.67
CA SER A 16 3.04 34.83 11.71
C SER A 16 2.00 33.71 11.63
N LYS A 17 2.42 32.49 11.27
CA LYS A 17 1.54 31.32 11.09
C LYS A 17 1.67 30.33 12.24
N THR A 18 0.54 29.74 12.61
CA THR A 18 0.52 28.58 13.52
C THR A 18 0.36 27.30 12.71
N THR A 19 1.37 26.43 12.76
CA THR A 19 1.29 25.10 12.12
C THR A 19 0.42 24.18 12.96
N LYS A 20 -0.59 23.56 12.34
CA LYS A 20 -1.48 22.59 12.99
C LYS A 20 -1.06 21.17 12.62
N ILE A 21 -0.92 20.31 13.62
CA ILE A 21 -0.54 18.90 13.47
C ILE A 21 -1.68 18.03 13.97
N TYR A 22 -2.07 17.05 13.16
CA TYR A 22 -3.16 16.12 13.45
C TYR A 22 -2.70 14.68 13.14
N PRO A 23 -3.36 13.66 13.71
CA PRO A 23 -3.21 12.27 13.26
C PRO A 23 -3.65 12.11 11.80
N LEU A 24 -3.38 10.93 11.23
CA LEU A 24 -3.90 10.58 9.90
C LEU A 24 -5.44 10.69 9.88
N PRO A 25 -6.04 11.32 8.84
CA PRO A 25 -7.48 11.55 8.79
C PRO A 25 -8.30 10.26 8.79
N HIS A 26 -9.49 10.34 9.42
CA HIS A 26 -10.50 9.27 9.43
C HIS A 26 -9.99 7.92 9.95
N MET A 27 -9.10 7.97 10.94
CA MET A 27 -8.61 6.80 11.69
C MET A 27 -9.00 6.92 13.17
N TYR A 28 -9.20 5.77 13.82
CA TYR A 28 -9.35 5.74 15.27
C TYR A 28 -8.04 6.15 15.92
N VAL A 29 -8.08 7.11 16.84
CA VAL A 29 -6.89 7.60 17.55
C VAL A 29 -6.72 6.78 18.82
N ILE A 30 -5.58 6.09 18.96
CA ILE A 30 -5.23 5.37 20.19
C ILE A 30 -4.89 6.39 21.27
N LYS A 31 -3.94 7.28 20.96
CA LYS A 31 -3.50 8.38 21.83
C LYS A 31 -2.73 9.43 21.04
N ASP A 32 -2.91 10.71 21.36
CA ASP A 32 -2.20 11.84 20.77
C ASP A 32 -2.22 11.82 19.22
N LEU A 33 -1.07 11.61 18.58
CA LEU A 33 -0.92 11.55 17.12
C LEU A 33 -0.82 10.11 16.59
N VAL A 34 -1.14 9.11 17.41
CA VAL A 34 -1.00 7.69 17.08
C VAL A 34 -2.35 7.10 16.64
N PRO A 35 -2.57 6.88 15.34
CA PRO A 35 -3.76 6.18 14.84
C PRO A 35 -3.64 4.66 15.01
N ASP A 36 -4.79 3.98 15.04
CA ASP A 36 -4.88 2.54 14.88
C ASP A 36 -4.82 2.17 13.39
N LEU A 37 -3.78 1.42 13.01
CA LEU A 37 -3.52 0.95 11.64
C LEU A 37 -3.82 -0.54 11.45
N SER A 38 -4.49 -1.19 12.40
CA SER A 38 -4.75 -2.63 12.34
C SER A 38 -5.50 -3.03 11.07
N LEU A 39 -6.58 -2.33 10.72
CA LEU A 39 -7.35 -2.55 9.49
C LEU A 39 -6.48 -2.37 8.23
N PHE A 40 -5.64 -1.35 8.19
CA PHE A 40 -4.72 -1.09 7.07
C PHE A 40 -3.76 -2.27 6.85
N PHE A 41 -3.19 -2.83 7.93
CA PHE A 41 -2.30 -3.98 7.85
C PHE A 41 -3.03 -5.29 7.54
N GLU A 42 -4.28 -5.44 7.98
CA GLU A 42 -5.13 -6.58 7.61
C GLU A 42 -5.44 -6.59 6.12
N GLN A 43 -5.78 -5.43 5.54
CA GLN A 43 -5.96 -5.29 4.09
C GLN A 43 -4.66 -5.57 3.33
N TYR A 44 -3.51 -5.10 3.81
CA TYR A 44 -2.23 -5.44 3.20
C TYR A 44 -1.94 -6.95 3.24
N ARG A 45 -2.33 -7.64 4.32
CA ARG A 45 -2.19 -9.09 4.43
C ARG A 45 -3.11 -9.83 3.47
N SER A 46 -4.33 -9.31 3.24
CA SER A 46 -5.35 -9.99 2.41
C SER A 46 -4.94 -10.16 0.94
N ILE A 47 -4.10 -9.25 0.42
CA ILE A 47 -3.57 -9.32 -0.95
C ILE A 47 -2.41 -10.32 -1.12
N GLN A 48 -2.00 -10.98 -0.03
CA GLN A 48 -0.93 -11.98 -0.01
C GLN A 48 0.41 -11.47 -0.61
N PRO A 49 1.09 -10.52 0.05
CA PRO A 49 2.21 -9.77 -0.53
C PRO A 49 3.54 -10.54 -0.45
N TRP A 50 3.57 -11.73 -1.06
CA TRP A 50 4.75 -12.56 -1.23
C TRP A 50 4.72 -13.25 -2.59
N LEU A 51 5.87 -13.72 -3.06
CA LEU A 51 6.00 -14.37 -4.36
C LEU A 51 5.31 -15.75 -4.36
N GLN A 52 4.47 -16.01 -5.37
CA GLN A 52 3.74 -17.26 -5.52
C GLN A 52 4.08 -17.95 -6.85
N LYS A 53 4.31 -19.27 -6.79
CA LYS A 53 4.69 -20.11 -7.94
C LYS A 53 3.79 -21.33 -8.00
N ASN A 54 3.39 -21.70 -9.21
CA ASN A 54 2.54 -22.89 -9.44
C ASN A 54 3.34 -24.18 -9.33
N GLU A 55 4.63 -24.13 -9.66
CA GLU A 55 5.54 -25.27 -9.57
C GLU A 55 6.24 -25.32 -8.21
N LYS A 56 6.47 -26.54 -7.72
CA LYS A 56 7.21 -26.76 -6.47
C LYS A 56 8.68 -26.41 -6.70
N LEU A 57 9.15 -25.36 -6.02
CA LEU A 57 10.55 -24.94 -6.03
C LEU A 57 11.27 -25.42 -4.77
N THR A 58 12.52 -25.82 -4.92
CA THR A 58 13.45 -25.93 -3.78
C THR A 58 13.95 -24.52 -3.44
N LEU A 59 13.57 -24.03 -2.25
CA LEU A 59 13.96 -22.69 -1.82
C LEU A 59 15.50 -22.59 -1.73
N GLY A 60 16.07 -21.59 -2.41
CA GLY A 60 17.51 -21.30 -2.36
C GLY A 60 18.39 -22.12 -3.31
N GLU A 61 17.84 -23.06 -4.08
CA GLU A 61 18.62 -23.89 -5.01
C GLU A 61 19.21 -23.07 -6.17
N LYS A 62 18.41 -22.14 -6.74
CA LYS A 62 18.85 -21.25 -7.81
C LYS A 62 18.10 -19.92 -7.80
N GLN A 63 18.69 -18.92 -8.44
CA GLN A 63 18.04 -17.63 -8.68
C GLN A 63 16.96 -17.77 -9.76
N MET A 64 15.89 -16.99 -9.63
CA MET A 64 14.87 -16.88 -10.69
C MET A 64 15.33 -15.88 -11.74
N PHE A 65 15.20 -16.26 -13.01
CA PHE A 65 15.49 -15.34 -14.10
C PHE A 65 14.45 -14.22 -14.16
N GLN A 66 14.93 -12.99 -14.36
CA GLN A 66 14.12 -11.80 -14.63
C GLN A 66 14.99 -10.86 -15.48
N SER A 67 14.48 -10.43 -16.62
CA SER A 67 15.18 -9.45 -17.48
C SER A 67 15.19 -8.05 -16.86
N ALA A 68 16.09 -7.18 -17.32
CA ALA A 68 16.15 -5.79 -16.86
C ALA A 68 14.83 -5.05 -17.12
N ASP A 69 14.21 -5.26 -18.28
CA ASP A 69 12.94 -4.63 -18.66
C ASP A 69 11.79 -5.12 -17.77
N GLU A 70 11.75 -6.40 -17.40
CA GLU A 70 10.75 -6.92 -16.46
C GLU A 70 10.97 -6.38 -15.05
N ARG A 71 12.22 -6.31 -14.60
CA ARG A 71 12.57 -5.72 -13.30
C ARG A 71 12.20 -4.24 -13.24
N ALA A 72 12.37 -3.48 -14.33
CA ALA A 72 12.02 -2.06 -14.36
C ALA A 72 10.51 -1.82 -14.19
N ARG A 73 9.64 -2.79 -14.50
CA ARG A 73 8.18 -2.66 -14.32
C ARG A 73 7.74 -2.47 -12.87
N ILE A 74 8.56 -2.87 -11.91
CA ILE A 74 8.24 -2.72 -10.49
C ILE A 74 8.86 -1.46 -9.86
N ASP A 75 9.65 -0.68 -10.61
CA ASP A 75 10.12 0.64 -10.17
C ASP A 75 8.93 1.59 -9.97
N GLY A 76 8.97 2.39 -8.91
CA GLY A 76 7.86 3.20 -8.43
C GLY A 76 6.80 2.42 -7.62
N LEU A 77 6.86 1.09 -7.58
CA LEU A 77 5.92 0.25 -6.81
C LEU A 77 6.54 -0.30 -5.51
N TYR A 78 7.78 -0.79 -5.56
CA TYR A 78 8.41 -1.46 -4.41
C TYR A 78 8.93 -0.47 -3.36
N GLU A 79 9.08 0.81 -3.73
CA GLU A 79 9.61 1.90 -2.90
C GLU A 79 8.60 2.36 -1.83
N CYS A 80 7.36 1.85 -1.89
CA CYS A 80 6.34 2.13 -0.90
C CYS A 80 6.80 1.74 0.52
N ILE A 81 6.74 2.70 1.44
CA ILE A 81 7.10 2.48 2.84
C ILE A 81 5.91 2.14 3.74
N LEU A 82 4.73 1.88 3.16
CA LEU A 82 3.49 1.56 3.89
C LEU A 82 3.09 2.58 4.98
N CYS A 83 3.31 3.88 4.74
CA CYS A 83 3.02 4.94 5.72
C CYS A 83 1.52 5.32 5.85
N ALA A 84 0.63 4.69 5.07
CA ALA A 84 -0.81 4.97 5.01
C ALA A 84 -1.24 6.43 4.67
N CYS A 85 -0.31 7.33 4.31
CA CYS A 85 -0.63 8.72 3.97
C CYS A 85 -1.59 8.82 2.78
N CYS A 86 -1.36 8.04 1.72
CA CYS A 86 -2.22 8.03 0.54
C CYS A 86 -3.62 7.47 0.81
N SER A 87 -3.73 6.39 1.59
CA SER A 87 -5.04 5.81 1.94
C SER A 87 -5.83 6.73 2.85
N SER A 88 -5.21 7.29 3.89
CA SER A 88 -5.84 8.26 4.79
C SER A 88 -6.07 9.64 4.17
N SER A 89 -5.60 9.92 2.95
CA SER A 89 -5.98 11.12 2.19
C SER A 89 -7.13 10.87 1.21
N CYS A 90 -7.52 9.61 1.00
CA CYS A 90 -8.51 9.23 -0.01
C CYS A 90 -9.94 9.29 0.57
N PRO A 91 -10.84 10.16 0.07
CA PRO A 91 -12.20 10.23 0.57
C PRO A 91 -12.98 8.91 0.41
N SER A 92 -12.76 8.15 -0.66
CA SER A 92 -13.39 6.83 -0.82
C SER A 92 -13.00 5.86 0.30
N TYR A 93 -11.75 5.95 0.78
CA TYR A 93 -11.26 5.17 1.91
C TYR A 93 -11.82 5.68 3.24
N TRP A 94 -12.04 6.99 3.40
CA TRP A 94 -12.74 7.49 4.59
C TRP A 94 -14.12 6.85 4.72
N TRP A 95 -14.89 6.83 3.64
CA TRP A 95 -16.27 6.35 3.71
C TRP A 95 -16.42 4.83 3.71
N ASN A 96 -15.47 4.09 3.11
CA ASN A 96 -15.63 2.65 2.85
C ASN A 96 -14.37 1.85 3.18
N ALA A 97 -13.54 2.25 4.14
CA ALA A 97 -12.33 1.50 4.53
C ALA A 97 -12.61 0.05 4.95
N ASP A 98 -13.84 -0.31 5.32
CA ASP A 98 -14.21 -1.69 5.63
C ASP A 98 -14.21 -2.60 4.40
N LYS A 99 -14.30 -2.05 3.18
CA LYS A 99 -14.40 -2.81 1.92
C LYS A 99 -13.43 -2.36 0.83
N TYR A 100 -13.19 -1.06 0.72
CA TYR A 100 -12.24 -0.50 -0.24
C TYR A 100 -10.82 -0.61 0.31
N LEU A 101 -9.93 -1.27 -0.47
CA LEU A 101 -8.56 -1.56 -0.06
C LEU A 101 -7.67 -0.31 0.01
N GLY A 102 -8.04 0.75 -0.69
CA GLY A 102 -7.26 1.98 -0.72
C GLY A 102 -6.01 1.93 -1.61
N PRO A 103 -5.46 3.11 -1.95
CA PRO A 103 -4.38 3.24 -2.93
C PRO A 103 -3.09 2.50 -2.53
N ALA A 104 -2.72 2.48 -1.24
CA ALA A 104 -1.50 1.79 -0.81
C ALA A 104 -1.56 0.27 -1.09
N VAL A 105 -2.66 -0.36 -0.68
CA VAL A 105 -2.85 -1.80 -0.81
C VAL A 105 -3.06 -2.18 -2.28
N LEU A 106 -3.80 -1.38 -3.04
CA LEU A 106 -3.99 -1.61 -4.47
C LEU A 106 -2.70 -1.50 -5.28
N MET A 107 -1.84 -0.51 -4.97
CA MET A 107 -0.52 -0.41 -5.59
C MET A 107 0.35 -1.63 -5.26
N GLN A 108 0.32 -2.12 -4.02
CA GLN A 108 1.03 -3.35 -3.65
C GLN A 108 0.43 -4.59 -4.31
N ALA A 109 -0.88 -4.68 -4.49
CA ALA A 109 -1.50 -5.74 -5.27
C ALA A 109 -0.99 -5.73 -6.72
N TYR A 110 -0.96 -4.54 -7.35
CA TYR A 110 -0.43 -4.36 -8.69
C TYR A 110 1.05 -4.74 -8.81
N ARG A 111 1.87 -4.37 -7.82
CA ARG A 111 3.29 -4.75 -7.71
C ARG A 111 3.52 -6.25 -7.81
N TRP A 112 2.60 -7.06 -7.29
CA TRP A 112 2.68 -8.52 -7.40
C TRP A 112 2.05 -9.06 -8.68
N ILE A 113 1.01 -8.41 -9.20
CA ILE A 113 0.37 -8.79 -10.48
C ILE A 113 1.34 -8.63 -11.67
N VAL A 114 2.22 -7.63 -11.65
CA VAL A 114 3.15 -7.35 -12.76
C VAL A 114 4.56 -7.90 -12.57
N ASP A 115 4.86 -8.53 -11.44
CA ASP A 115 6.16 -9.18 -11.23
C ASP A 115 6.25 -10.43 -12.10
N SER A 116 7.17 -10.45 -13.08
CA SER A 116 7.31 -11.55 -14.04
C SER A 116 7.60 -12.91 -13.40
N ARG A 117 7.99 -12.93 -12.12
CA ARG A 117 8.29 -14.14 -11.39
C ARG A 117 7.05 -14.75 -10.74
N ASP A 118 5.96 -13.99 -10.54
CA ASP A 118 4.74 -14.44 -9.85
C ASP A 118 3.76 -15.11 -10.82
N ASP A 119 3.31 -16.32 -10.50
CA ASP A 119 2.42 -17.10 -11.38
C ASP A 119 0.93 -16.87 -11.10
N TYR A 120 0.58 -16.05 -10.10
CA TYR A 120 -0.78 -15.94 -9.55
C TYR A 120 -1.49 -14.64 -9.94
N ALA A 121 -1.07 -14.00 -11.05
CA ALA A 121 -1.63 -12.73 -11.50
C ALA A 121 -3.16 -12.77 -11.66
N ARG A 122 -3.72 -13.87 -12.19
CA ARG A 122 -5.18 -14.03 -12.39
C ARG A 122 -5.92 -14.16 -11.06
N GLU A 123 -5.39 -14.92 -10.12
CA GLU A 123 -5.93 -15.15 -8.79
C GLU A 123 -5.85 -13.88 -7.94
N ARG A 124 -4.79 -13.08 -8.11
CA ARG A 124 -4.66 -11.75 -7.50
C ARG A 124 -5.71 -10.78 -8.04
N LEU A 125 -5.90 -10.74 -9.36
CA LEU A 125 -6.96 -9.93 -9.98
C LEU A 125 -8.35 -10.36 -9.50
N ALA A 126 -8.63 -11.66 -9.46
CA ALA A 126 -9.92 -12.18 -9.01
C ALA A 126 -10.26 -11.77 -7.56
N ARG A 127 -9.25 -11.65 -6.68
CA ARG A 127 -9.43 -11.23 -5.28
C ARG A 127 -9.82 -9.77 -5.11
N ILE A 128 -9.53 -8.92 -6.07
CA ILE A 128 -9.87 -7.48 -6.04
C ILE A 128 -11.00 -7.12 -7.00
N HIS A 129 -11.55 -8.12 -7.70
CA HIS A 129 -12.61 -7.97 -8.69
C HIS A 129 -13.99 -8.13 -8.04
N ASP A 130 -14.33 -7.16 -7.21
CA ASP A 130 -15.65 -7.00 -6.61
C ASP A 130 -16.07 -5.53 -6.65
N ALA A 131 -17.31 -5.29 -6.23
CA ALA A 131 -17.92 -3.97 -6.25
C ALA A 131 -17.44 -3.06 -5.11
N TYR A 132 -16.29 -3.31 -4.46
CA TYR A 132 -15.69 -2.45 -3.45
C TYR A 132 -14.16 -2.43 -3.42
N SER A 133 -13.46 -3.55 -3.65
CA SER A 133 -12.01 -3.63 -3.39
C SER A 133 -11.17 -2.73 -4.30
N ALA A 134 -11.34 -2.84 -5.62
CA ALA A 134 -10.72 -2.00 -6.65
C ALA A 134 -11.75 -1.43 -7.65
N PHE A 135 -12.87 -2.14 -7.78
CA PHE A 135 -14.05 -1.94 -8.63
C PHE A 135 -13.90 -2.27 -10.13
N LYS A 136 -15.07 -2.47 -10.74
CA LYS A 136 -15.38 -3.19 -11.98
C LYS A 136 -15.95 -2.25 -13.04
#